data_AF-A0A812YFP1-F1
#
_entry.id   AF-A0A812YFP1-F1
#
_cell.length_a   1.000
_cell.length_b   1.000
_cell.length_c   1.000
_cell.angle_alpha   90.00
_cell.angle_beta   90.00
_cell.angle_gamma   90.00
#
_symmetry.space_group_name_H-M   'P 1'
#
loop_
_entity.id
_entity.type
_entity.pdbx_description
1 polymer ?
#
loop_
_entity_poly.entity_id
_entity_poly.type
_entity_poly.pdbx_seq_one_letter_code
_entity_poly.pdbx_strand_id
1 'polypeptide(L)'
;VPKLVLKPGSTVALHCSSRNRFVRMNSDLKVDGTHRDFDDLPVDWSWERFTVVDGGSGQIALHNAKWNRFVVMDADGLRASSGKAASELPKEWTWERFTVVDAGNGEIALHNAAHNRFIDMSPEGDVKCSAPADVQNLAAGPGMRFRVFE
;
A
#
# COMPACT_ATOMS: atom_id res chain seq x y z
N VAL A 1 4.25 -9.46 -21.48
CA VAL A 1 4.08 -8.28 -20.60
C VAL A 1 3.77 -8.80 -19.21
N PRO A 2 4.59 -8.52 -18.17
CA PRO A 2 4.25 -8.97 -16.83
C PRO A 2 2.93 -8.34 -16.42
N LYS A 3 2.10 -9.19 -15.81
CA LYS A 3 0.68 -9.02 -15.53
C LYS A 3 0.49 -7.92 -14.50
N LEU A 4 -0.42 -6.99 -14.80
CA LEU A 4 -0.81 -5.83 -13.98
C LEU A 4 -1.09 -6.28 -12.53
N VAL A 5 -0.19 -5.95 -11.60
CA VAL A 5 -0.12 -6.57 -10.27
C VAL A 5 -1.18 -6.03 -9.29
N LEU A 6 -1.88 -4.94 -9.63
CA LEU A 6 -2.96 -4.37 -8.81
C LEU A 6 -4.14 -3.97 -9.71
N LYS A 7 -5.11 -4.87 -9.88
CA LYS A 7 -6.30 -4.64 -10.72
C LYS A 7 -7.45 -4.09 -9.87
N PRO A 8 -8.09 -2.97 -10.22
CA PRO A 8 -9.29 -2.50 -9.51
C PRO A 8 -10.35 -3.61 -9.35
N GLY A 9 -10.85 -3.77 -8.12
CA GLY A 9 -11.77 -4.82 -7.70
C GLY A 9 -11.10 -6.08 -7.14
N SER A 10 -9.79 -6.28 -7.31
CA SER A 10 -9.08 -7.40 -6.67
C SER A 10 -8.84 -7.12 -5.18
N THR A 11 -8.77 -8.18 -4.38
CA THR A 11 -8.26 -8.13 -3.01
C THR A 11 -6.83 -8.66 -3.00
N VAL A 12 -5.93 -7.94 -2.35
CA VAL A 12 -4.50 -8.26 -2.31
C VAL A 12 -3.92 -8.03 -0.91
N ALA A 13 -2.73 -8.56 -0.66
CA ALA A 13 -1.86 -8.14 0.43
C ALA A 13 -0.48 -7.72 -0.13
N LEU A 14 0.19 -6.79 0.56
CA LEU A 14 1.48 -6.25 0.15
C LEU A 14 2.57 -6.74 1.10
N HIS A 15 3.56 -7.48 0.59
CA HIS A 15 4.64 -8.06 1.39
C HIS A 15 5.97 -7.39 1.10
N CYS A 16 6.62 -6.85 2.13
CA CYS A 16 7.99 -6.37 2.03
C CYS A 16 8.96 -7.53 2.30
N SER A 17 9.57 -8.06 1.23
CA SER A 17 10.43 -9.24 1.33
C SER A 17 11.67 -9.01 2.18
N SER A 18 12.24 -7.80 2.14
CA SER A 18 13.42 -7.46 2.95
C SER A 18 13.13 -7.43 4.47
N ARG A 19 11.85 -7.37 4.86
CA ARG A 19 11.39 -7.27 6.25
C ARG A 19 10.57 -8.47 6.71
N ASN A 20 10.27 -9.37 5.78
CA ASN A 20 9.39 -10.52 5.97
C ASN A 20 8.07 -10.14 6.65
N ARG A 21 7.41 -9.11 6.11
CA ARG A 21 6.22 -8.50 6.71
C ARG A 21 5.19 -8.09 5.67
N PHE A 22 3.91 -8.27 5.99
CA PHE A 22 2.81 -7.69 5.24
C PHE A 22 2.43 -6.32 5.79
N VAL A 23 2.06 -5.40 4.90
CA VAL A 23 1.38 -4.16 5.27
C VAL A 23 0.04 -4.50 5.92
N ARG A 24 -0.28 -3.85 7.03
CA ARG A 24 -1.46 -4.11 7.87
C ARG A 24 -2.10 -2.80 8.32
N MET A 25 -3.42 -2.71 8.25
CA MET A 25 -4.20 -1.67 8.93
C MET A 25 -4.68 -2.21 10.28
N ASN A 26 -4.17 -1.68 11.39
CA ASN A 26 -4.43 -2.21 12.73
C ASN A 26 -5.61 -1.53 13.43
N SER A 27 -5.96 -2.01 14.63
CA SER A 27 -7.08 -1.50 15.44
C SER A 27 -6.91 -0.07 15.94
N ASP A 28 -5.69 0.45 15.95
CA ASP A 28 -5.39 1.83 16.30
C ASP A 28 -5.49 2.78 15.09
N LEU A 29 -6.02 2.28 13.96
CA LEU A 29 -6.14 2.99 12.69
C LEU A 29 -4.79 3.44 12.11
N LYS A 30 -3.70 2.78 12.51
CA LYS A 30 -2.37 2.95 11.94
C LYS A 30 -2.13 1.90 10.86
N VAL A 31 -1.23 2.22 9.94
CA VAL A 31 -0.69 1.24 8.99
C VAL A 31 0.71 0.84 9.44
N ASP A 32 0.91 -0.45 9.69
CA ASP A 32 2.17 -1.04 10.15
C ASP A 32 2.46 -2.36 9.42
N GLY A 33 3.49 -3.07 9.85
CA GLY A 33 3.95 -4.33 9.27
C GLY A 33 3.75 -5.51 10.21
N THR A 34 2.99 -6.52 9.77
CA THR A 34 2.85 -7.79 10.50
C THR A 34 3.81 -8.84 9.96
N HIS A 35 4.47 -9.60 10.84
CA HIS A 35 5.50 -10.56 10.43
C HIS A 35 4.85 -11.87 9.96
N ARG A 36 5.15 -12.25 8.71
CA ARG A 36 4.75 -13.52 8.11
C ARG A 36 5.51 -13.75 6.81
N ASP A 37 5.79 -15.01 6.49
CA ASP A 37 6.36 -15.41 5.21
C ASP A 37 5.38 -15.09 4.07
N PHE A 38 5.92 -14.73 2.90
CA PHE A 38 5.14 -14.31 1.74
C PHE A 38 4.05 -15.32 1.36
N ASP A 39 4.35 -16.61 1.38
CA ASP A 39 3.42 -17.66 0.93
C ASP A 39 2.52 -18.20 2.07
N ASP A 40 2.55 -17.57 3.25
CA ASP A 40 1.90 -18.10 4.46
C ASP A 40 0.93 -17.08 5.09
N LEU A 41 0.35 -16.16 4.32
CA LEU A 41 -0.65 -15.24 4.87
C LEU A 41 -1.93 -16.00 5.27
N PRO A 42 -2.33 -16.04 6.57
CA PRO A 42 -3.51 -16.79 6.98
C PRO A 42 -4.79 -16.30 6.29
N VAL A 43 -5.69 -17.22 6.01
CA VAL A 43 -6.92 -16.91 5.27
C VAL A 43 -7.86 -15.97 6.05
N ASP A 44 -7.84 -16.05 7.38
CA ASP A 44 -8.66 -15.27 8.30
C ASP A 44 -8.04 -13.90 8.66
N TRP A 45 -6.79 -13.65 8.24
CA TRP A 45 -6.14 -12.35 8.38
C TRP A 45 -6.75 -11.36 7.40
N SER A 46 -7.49 -10.40 7.94
CA SER A 46 -8.30 -9.43 7.18
C SER A 46 -7.76 -8.01 7.24
N TRP A 47 -6.76 -7.75 8.08
CA TRP A 47 -6.19 -6.42 8.32
C TRP A 47 -5.11 -6.08 7.28
N GLU A 48 -4.52 -7.12 6.70
CA GLU A 48 -3.46 -7.13 5.69
C GLU A 48 -4.02 -7.14 4.27
N ARG A 49 -5.34 -7.35 4.15
CA ARG A 49 -6.03 -7.49 2.87
C ARG A 49 -6.67 -6.17 2.47
N PHE A 50 -6.37 -5.74 1.26
CA PHE A 50 -6.83 -4.49 0.69
C PHE A 50 -7.52 -4.75 -0.64
N THR A 51 -8.73 -4.23 -0.79
CA THR A 51 -9.37 -4.08 -2.08
C THR A 51 -8.68 -2.97 -2.85
N VAL A 52 -8.20 -3.27 -4.05
CA VAL A 52 -7.66 -2.29 -4.98
C VAL A 52 -8.84 -1.51 -5.56
N VAL A 53 -8.84 -0.20 -5.39
CA VAL A 53 -9.86 0.71 -5.90
C VAL A 53 -9.26 1.57 -7.01
N ASP A 54 -10.04 1.83 -8.07
CA ASP A 54 -9.62 2.76 -9.13
C ASP A 54 -9.50 4.18 -8.55
N GLY A 55 -8.27 4.69 -8.55
CA GLY A 55 -7.92 6.02 -8.10
C GLY A 55 -8.03 7.07 -9.22
N GLY A 56 -8.47 6.72 -10.42
CA GLY A 56 -8.51 7.61 -11.57
C GLY A 56 -7.11 8.01 -12.05
N SER A 57 -7.02 8.53 -13.28
CA SER A 57 -5.75 8.99 -13.87
C SER A 57 -4.61 7.95 -13.81
N GLY A 58 -4.94 6.66 -13.87
CA GLY A 58 -3.97 5.55 -13.78
C GLY A 58 -3.46 5.25 -12.37
N GLN A 59 -4.01 5.89 -11.34
CA GLN A 59 -3.69 5.63 -9.93
C GLN A 59 -4.65 4.62 -9.32
N ILE A 60 -4.29 4.10 -8.16
CA ILE A 60 -5.13 3.23 -7.34
C ILE A 60 -5.33 3.82 -5.94
N ALA A 61 -6.28 3.28 -5.19
CA ALA A 61 -6.34 3.39 -3.74
C ALA A 61 -6.43 2.00 -3.11
N LEU A 62 -6.03 1.87 -1.85
CA LEU A 62 -6.06 0.62 -1.09
C LEU A 62 -7.10 0.73 0.02
N HIS A 63 -8.18 -0.05 -0.08
CA HIS A 63 -9.27 -0.07 0.90
C HIS A 63 -9.21 -1.32 1.76
N ASN A 64 -9.20 -1.17 3.08
CA ASN A 64 -9.36 -2.30 3.99
C ASN A 64 -10.84 -2.53 4.30
N ALA A 65 -11.36 -3.70 3.91
CA ALA A 65 -12.77 -4.05 4.09
C ALA A 65 -13.16 -4.21 5.57
N LYS A 66 -12.26 -4.71 6.42
CA LYS A 66 -12.53 -4.90 7.86
C LYS A 66 -12.76 -3.57 8.58
N TRP A 67 -11.97 -2.56 8.24
CA TRP A 67 -12.03 -1.23 8.86
C TRP A 67 -12.93 -0.24 8.10
N ASN A 68 -13.33 -0.59 6.89
CA ASN A 68 -14.07 0.25 5.95
C ASN A 68 -13.40 1.62 5.71
N ARG A 69 -12.10 1.58 5.40
CA ARG A 69 -11.21 2.76 5.31
C ARG A 69 -10.14 2.55 4.25
N PHE A 70 -9.64 3.66 3.72
CA PHE A 70 -8.51 3.68 2.79
C PHE A 70 -7.19 3.89 3.53
N VAL A 71 -6.09 3.43 2.92
CA VAL A 71 -4.73 3.81 3.29
C VAL A 71 -4.50 5.25 2.86
N VAL A 72 -4.02 6.07 3.80
CA VAL A 72 -3.66 7.49 3.60
C VAL A 72 -2.17 7.63 3.81
N MET A 73 -1.47 8.32 2.91
CA MET A 73 -0.15 8.87 3.20
C MET A 73 -0.31 10.28 3.76
N ASP A 74 0.29 10.56 4.90
CA ASP A 74 0.47 11.92 5.39
C ASP A 74 1.96 12.26 5.55
N ALA A 75 2.26 13.41 6.15
CA ALA A 75 3.63 13.87 6.33
C ALA A 75 4.46 13.00 7.28
N ASP A 76 3.81 12.30 8.22
CA ASP A 76 4.46 11.58 9.33
C ASP A 76 4.40 10.06 9.15
N GLY A 77 3.56 9.54 8.26
CA GLY A 77 3.51 8.13 7.90
C GLY A 77 2.25 7.72 7.17
N LEU A 78 1.83 6.47 7.40
CA LEU A 78 0.58 5.94 6.86
C LEU A 78 -0.43 5.64 7.96
N ARG A 79 -1.70 5.93 7.65
CA ARG A 79 -2.84 5.71 8.56
C ARG A 79 -4.11 5.37 7.79
N ALA A 80 -5.15 5.03 8.52
CA ALA A 80 -6.48 4.86 7.94
C ALA A 80 -7.17 6.22 7.70
N SER A 81 -7.99 6.28 6.65
CA SER A 81 -8.86 7.41 6.35
C SER A 81 -10.03 7.52 7.33
N SER A 82 -10.85 8.55 7.19
CA SER A 82 -12.22 8.51 7.73
C SER A 82 -13.03 7.39 7.05
N GLY A 83 -14.10 6.92 7.69
CA GLY A 83 -14.85 5.75 7.24
C GLY A 83 -15.53 6.01 5.90
N LYS A 84 -15.21 5.19 4.88
CA LYS A 84 -15.76 5.24 3.53
C LYS A 84 -15.80 3.85 2.91
N ALA A 85 -16.86 3.54 2.19
CA ALA A 85 -16.90 2.32 1.40
C ALA A 85 -15.88 2.37 0.25
N ALA A 86 -15.44 1.20 -0.23
CA ALA A 86 -14.50 1.09 -1.35
C ALA A 86 -15.01 1.79 -2.62
N SER A 87 -16.33 1.85 -2.82
CA SER A 87 -16.99 2.55 -3.94
C SER A 87 -17.16 4.05 -3.73
N GLU A 88 -16.76 4.59 -2.59
CA GLU A 88 -17.02 5.97 -2.18
C GLU A 88 -15.73 6.77 -1.98
N LEU A 89 -14.67 6.45 -2.73
CA LEU A 89 -13.43 7.24 -2.73
C LEU A 89 -13.73 8.67 -3.21
N PRO A 90 -13.66 9.71 -2.35
CA PRO A 90 -13.98 11.08 -2.75
C PRO A 90 -12.97 11.62 -3.75
N LYS A 91 -13.40 12.41 -4.73
CA LYS A 91 -12.54 12.86 -5.84
C LYS A 91 -11.40 13.76 -5.37
N GLU A 92 -11.65 14.56 -4.35
CA GLU A 92 -10.75 15.51 -3.72
C GLU A 92 -9.72 14.85 -2.78
N TRP A 93 -9.91 13.58 -2.43
CA TRP A 93 -8.97 12.81 -1.62
C TRP A 93 -7.78 12.38 -2.48
N THR A 94 -6.65 13.04 -2.29
CA THR A 94 -5.42 12.83 -3.08
C THR A 94 -4.33 12.07 -2.32
N TRP A 95 -4.46 11.97 -1.01
CA TRP A 95 -3.47 11.34 -0.11
C TRP A 95 -3.62 9.81 -0.07
N GLU A 96 -4.76 9.32 -0.55
CA GLU A 96 -5.15 7.92 -0.65
C GLU A 96 -4.82 7.32 -2.02
N ARG A 97 -4.35 8.15 -2.96
CA ARG A 97 -4.09 7.76 -4.34
C ARG A 97 -2.61 7.46 -4.54
N PHE A 98 -2.33 6.31 -5.14
CA PHE A 98 -0.98 5.84 -5.38
C PHE A 98 -0.78 5.47 -6.84
N THR A 99 0.32 5.94 -7.41
CA THR A 99 0.85 5.43 -8.68
C THR A 99 1.62 4.15 -8.38
N VAL A 100 1.26 3.07 -9.07
CA VAL A 100 1.99 1.80 -8.99
C VAL A 100 3.19 1.89 -9.91
N VAL A 101 4.39 1.64 -9.38
CA VAL A 101 5.63 1.65 -10.14
C VAL A 101 6.25 0.27 -10.14
N ASP A 102 6.69 -0.21 -11.30
CA ASP A 102 7.46 -1.46 -11.42
C ASP A 102 8.82 -1.28 -10.74
N ALA A 103 9.07 -2.08 -9.69
CA ALA A 103 10.33 -2.07 -8.97
C ALA A 103 11.33 -3.11 -9.49
N GLY A 104 10.96 -3.90 -10.51
CA GLY A 104 11.73 -5.03 -11.00
C GLY A 104 11.54 -6.28 -10.13
N ASN A 105 11.99 -7.44 -10.64
CA ASN A 105 11.93 -8.73 -9.95
C ASN A 105 10.52 -9.16 -9.46
N GLY A 106 9.46 -8.68 -10.13
CA GLY A 106 8.08 -8.95 -9.75
C GLY A 106 7.60 -8.17 -8.51
N GLU A 107 8.35 -7.16 -8.08
CA GLU A 107 7.98 -6.25 -7.00
C GLU A 107 7.42 -4.94 -7.56
N ILE A 108 6.66 -4.25 -6.73
CA ILE A 108 6.12 -2.92 -6.98
C ILE A 108 6.58 -1.93 -5.91
N ALA A 109 6.49 -0.65 -6.24
CA ALA A 109 6.50 0.46 -5.30
C ALA A 109 5.21 1.28 -5.47
N LEU A 110 4.81 1.98 -4.40
CA LEU A 110 3.59 2.81 -4.38
C LEU A 110 3.95 4.25 -4.07
N HIS A 111 3.77 5.13 -5.06
CA HIS A 111 4.09 6.56 -4.97
C HIS A 111 2.83 7.39 -4.77
N ASN A 112 2.82 8.29 -3.79
CA ASN A 112 1.80 9.32 -3.68
C ASN A 112 2.27 10.62 -4.34
N ALA A 113 1.53 11.07 -5.36
CA ALA A 113 1.88 12.28 -6.11
C ALA A 113 1.73 13.58 -5.30
N ALA A 114 0.77 13.64 -4.35
CA ALA A 114 0.54 14.84 -3.54
C ALA A 114 1.67 15.10 -2.53
N HIS A 115 2.27 14.03 -2.01
CA HIS A 115 3.41 14.09 -1.09
C HIS A 115 4.77 13.94 -1.78
N ASN A 116 4.78 13.53 -3.06
CA ASN A 116 5.96 13.15 -3.82
C ASN A 116 6.86 12.16 -3.08
N ARG A 117 6.27 11.07 -2.57
CA ARG A 117 6.91 10.09 -1.68
C ARG A 117 6.39 8.68 -1.94
N PHE A 118 7.20 7.68 -1.60
CA PHE A 118 6.82 6.28 -1.64
C PHE A 118 6.38 5.77 -0.27
N ILE A 119 5.54 4.73 -0.25
CA ILE A 119 5.36 3.92 0.95
C ILE A 119 6.68 3.21 1.27
N ASP A 120 7.14 3.30 2.51
CA ASP A 120 8.40 2.73 2.98
C ASP A 120 8.21 2.03 4.33
N MET A 121 8.46 0.71 4.37
CA MET A 121 8.47 -0.04 5.61
C MET A 121 9.84 0.11 6.28
N SER A 122 9.90 0.40 7.58
CA SER A 122 11.13 0.46 8.39
C SER A 122 11.59 -0.92 8.86
N PRO A 123 12.86 -1.10 9.27
CA PRO A 123 13.37 -2.40 9.73
C PRO A 123 12.56 -2.99 10.89
N GLU A 124 12.00 -2.13 11.72
CA GLU A 124 11.18 -2.44 12.89
C GLU A 124 9.74 -2.82 12.49
N GLY A 125 9.34 -2.56 11.25
CA GLY A 125 8.02 -2.85 10.72
C GLY A 125 7.03 -1.69 10.77
N ASP A 126 7.47 -0.47 11.09
CA ASP A 126 6.61 0.70 10.89
C ASP A 126 6.43 0.95 9.39
N VAL A 127 5.23 1.35 8.94
CA VAL A 127 5.01 1.74 7.55
C VAL A 127 4.87 3.26 7.47
N LYS A 128 5.85 3.91 6.86
CA LYS A 128 6.01 5.37 6.78
C LYS A 128 6.07 5.81 5.31
N CYS A 129 6.33 7.09 5.10
CA CYS A 129 6.67 7.63 3.80
C CYS A 129 8.19 7.81 3.66
N SER A 130 8.72 7.60 2.45
CA SER A 130 10.12 7.84 2.13
C SER A 130 10.49 9.32 2.26
N ALA A 131 11.77 9.65 2.12
CA ALA A 131 12.15 11.01 1.73
C ALA A 131 11.50 11.39 0.38
N PRO A 132 11.28 12.69 0.08
CA PRO A 132 10.72 13.10 -1.20
C PRO A 132 11.51 12.53 -2.38
N ALA A 133 10.81 11.88 -3.30
CA ALA A 133 11.39 11.22 -4.46
C ALA A 133 10.39 11.24 -5.62
N ASP A 134 10.86 11.64 -6.80
CA ASP A 134 10.07 11.61 -8.02
C ASP A 134 9.70 10.16 -8.41
N VAL A 135 8.51 9.99 -8.99
CA VAL A 135 7.98 8.68 -9.39
C VAL A 135 8.90 7.91 -10.35
N GLN A 136 9.70 8.62 -11.16
CA GLN A 136 10.67 8.02 -12.10
C GLN A 136 12.01 7.69 -11.44
N ASN A 137 12.33 8.32 -10.30
CA ASN A 137 13.58 8.10 -9.60
C ASN A 137 13.39 7.01 -8.54
N LEU A 138 13.25 5.78 -9.03
CA LEU A 138 13.08 4.60 -8.20
C LEU A 138 14.39 4.13 -7.57
N ALA A 139 15.05 5.01 -6.82
CA ALA A 139 16.04 4.61 -5.80
C ALA A 139 15.32 3.93 -4.61
N ALA A 140 14.34 3.07 -4.89
CA ALA A 140 13.52 2.38 -3.91
C ALA A 140 14.44 1.51 -3.05
N GLY A 141 14.68 1.99 -1.84
CA GLY A 141 15.32 1.22 -0.80
C GLY A 141 14.53 -0.06 -0.52
N PRO A 142 15.14 -1.04 0.16
CA PRO A 142 14.55 -2.35 0.37
C PRO A 142 13.20 -2.33 1.09
N GLY A 143 12.87 -1.27 1.83
CA GLY A 143 11.58 -1.08 2.50
C GLY A 143 10.44 -0.55 1.62
N MET A 144 10.75 -0.01 0.43
CA MET A 144 9.77 0.55 -0.50
C MET A 144 9.26 -0.46 -1.55
N ARG A 145 9.76 -1.70 -1.48
CA ARG A 145 9.52 -2.75 -2.45
C ARG A 145 8.57 -3.78 -1.87
N PHE A 146 7.52 -4.07 -2.63
CA PHE A 146 6.46 -4.98 -2.19
C PHE A 146 6.19 -6.03 -3.25
N ARG A 147 6.16 -7.29 -2.85
CA ARG A 147 5.50 -8.35 -3.61
C ARG A 147 4.02 -8.29 -3.32
N VAL A 148 3.21 -8.63 -4.31
CA VAL A 148 1.76 -8.71 -4.14
C VAL A 148 1.35 -10.16 -3.98
N PHE A 149 0.55 -10.40 -2.94
CA PHE A 149 -0.10 -11.66 -2.65
C PHE A 149 -1.59 -11.53 -2.99
N GLU A 150 -2.15 -12.50 -3.71
CA GLU A 150 -3.56 -12.57 -4.11
C GLU A 150 -4.32 -13.58 -3.24
#